data_AF-A0A537G6K9-F1
#
_entry.id   AF-A0A537G6K9-F1
#
_cell.length_a   1.000
_cell.length_b   1.000
_cell.length_c   1.000
_cell.angle_alpha   90.00
_cell.angle_beta   90.00
_cell.angle_gamma   90.00
#
_symmetry.space_group_name_H-M   'P 1'
#
loop_
_entity.id
_entity.type
_entity.pdbx_description
1 polymer ?
#
loop_
_entity_poly.entity_id
_entity_poly.type
_entity_poly.pdbx_seq_one_letter_code
_entity_poly.pdbx_strand_id
1 'polypeptide(L)'
;MRPTRRSGMGNLLSMLALAVSFAAAANPASAQYPTKPIRIIVPFAAGGTTDILSRAVGAKLAAVLGQPVIADNRPGASGVIGSEIVARLGQEIARILKDPELRELMLVQGAELVGNSPEEFGQFVRAEMDKWGALARRINLRVD
;
A
#
# COMPACT_ATOMS: atom_id res chain seq x y z
N MET A 1 43.84 -56.60 3.68
CA MET A 1 43.07 -55.80 4.65
C MET A 1 42.84 -54.41 4.07
N ARG A 2 41.59 -53.95 4.03
CA ARG A 2 41.11 -52.75 3.33
C ARG A 2 41.28 -51.48 4.20
N PRO A 3 41.56 -50.30 3.62
CA PRO A 3 41.59 -49.03 4.33
C PRO A 3 40.18 -48.42 4.43
N THR A 4 39.74 -48.00 5.62
CA THR A 4 38.45 -47.29 5.81
C THR A 4 38.67 -45.81 6.05
N ARG A 5 38.42 -45.05 4.99
CA ARG A 5 38.21 -43.60 4.90
C ARG A 5 36.76 -43.29 5.33
N ARG A 6 36.52 -42.28 6.18
CA ARG A 6 35.28 -41.46 6.23
C ARG A 6 35.36 -40.35 7.31
N SER A 7 36.14 -39.31 7.03
CA SER A 7 35.91 -37.97 7.59
C SER A 7 35.31 -37.13 6.46
N GLY A 8 34.16 -36.50 6.68
CA GLY A 8 33.56 -35.64 5.64
C GLY A 8 32.04 -35.42 5.69
N MET A 9 31.28 -35.98 6.63
CA MET A 9 29.82 -35.79 6.67
C MET A 9 29.33 -34.77 7.73
N GLY A 10 30.16 -34.40 8.70
CA GLY A 10 29.76 -33.49 9.80
C GLY A 10 29.70 -32.01 9.43
N ASN A 11 30.51 -31.56 8.46
CA ASN A 11 30.60 -30.12 8.12
C ASN A 11 29.52 -29.64 7.15
N LEU A 12 28.84 -30.54 6.43
CA LEU A 12 27.82 -30.16 5.44
C LEU A 12 26.47 -29.82 6.10
N LEU A 13 26.14 -30.43 7.25
CA LEU A 13 24.91 -30.12 7.98
C LEU A 13 24.98 -28.77 8.70
N SER A 14 26.15 -28.37 9.21
CA SER A 14 26.34 -27.08 9.87
C SER A 14 26.32 -25.88 8.90
N MET A 15 26.73 -26.08 7.64
CA MET A 15 26.63 -25.02 6.61
C MET A 15 25.20 -24.79 6.13
N LEU A 16 24.34 -25.80 6.16
CA LEU A 16 22.93 -25.64 5.78
C LEU A 16 22.13 -24.85 6.84
N ALA A 17 22.45 -25.02 8.12
CA ALA A 17 21.80 -24.30 9.22
C ALA A 17 22.16 -22.80 9.26
N LEU A 18 23.36 -22.44 8.81
CA LEU A 18 23.80 -21.04 8.75
C LEU A 18 23.19 -20.29 7.56
N ALA A 19 22.94 -20.99 6.44
CA ALA A 19 22.31 -20.40 5.25
C ALA A 19 20.82 -20.07 5.45
N VAL A 20 20.10 -20.89 6.23
CA VAL A 20 18.69 -20.61 6.59
C VAL A 20 18.58 -19.44 7.58
N SER A 21 19.62 -19.21 8.39
CA SER A 21 19.63 -18.11 9.36
C SER A 21 19.93 -16.74 8.73
N PHE A 22 20.56 -16.69 7.55
CA PHE A 22 20.90 -15.42 6.88
C PHE A 22 19.83 -14.94 5.89
N ALA A 23 18.87 -15.80 5.49
CA ALA A 23 17.76 -15.41 4.62
C ALA A 23 16.63 -14.65 5.35
N ALA A 24 16.64 -14.59 6.69
CA ALA A 24 15.67 -13.84 7.47
C ALA A 24 16.01 -12.34 7.65
N ALA A 25 17.15 -11.87 7.11
CA ALA A 25 17.63 -10.51 7.32
C ALA A 25 17.39 -9.53 6.14
N ALA A 26 16.67 -9.93 5.10
CA ALA A 26 16.49 -9.11 3.89
C ALA A 26 15.03 -8.97 3.46
N ASN A 27 14.24 -8.23 4.26
CA ASN A 27 13.23 -7.30 3.75
C ASN A 27 12.73 -6.41 4.90
N PRO A 28 13.28 -5.20 5.12
CA PRO A 28 12.57 -4.18 5.91
C PRO A 28 11.31 -3.65 5.18
N ALA A 29 10.92 -4.26 4.05
CA ALA A 29 9.77 -3.90 3.22
C ALA A 29 8.41 -4.23 3.84
N SER A 30 8.36 -4.83 5.04
CA SER A 30 7.13 -5.02 5.81
C SER A 30 7.25 -4.45 7.22
N ALA A 31 7.90 -3.30 7.39
CA ALA A 31 7.71 -2.52 8.61
C ALA A 31 6.19 -2.34 8.80
N GLN A 32 5.65 -2.80 9.94
CA GLN A 32 4.23 -2.81 10.21
C GLN A 32 3.66 -1.40 10.03
N TYR A 33 3.06 -1.17 8.86
CA TYR A 33 2.42 0.08 8.50
C TYR A 33 0.98 0.01 8.98
N PRO A 34 0.46 1.06 9.64
CA PRO A 34 1.14 2.30 10.03
C PRO A 34 2.02 2.13 11.28
N THR A 35 3.08 2.94 11.39
CA THR A 35 3.94 2.99 12.60
C THR A 35 3.51 4.05 13.61
N LYS A 36 2.62 4.97 13.21
CA LYS A 36 2.10 6.06 14.04
C LYS A 36 0.57 5.99 14.11
N PRO A 37 -0.04 6.45 15.22
CA PRO A 37 -1.49 6.61 15.32
C PRO A 37 -2.06 7.43 14.15
N ILE A 38 -3.17 6.97 13.58
CA ILE A 38 -3.88 7.70 12.53
C ILE A 38 -4.77 8.76 13.19
N ARG A 39 -4.80 9.98 12.63
CA ARG A 39 -5.69 11.05 13.09
C ARG A 39 -6.75 11.34 12.04
N ILE A 40 -8.02 11.22 12.44
CA ILE A 40 -9.16 11.65 11.63
C ILE A 40 -9.49 13.09 12.02
N ILE A 41 -9.36 14.02 11.07
CA ILE A 41 -9.70 15.42 11.31
C ILE A 41 -11.23 15.57 11.33
N VAL A 42 -11.75 16.09 12.44
CA VAL A 42 -13.17 16.44 12.57
C VAL A 42 -13.29 17.96 12.63
N PRO A 43 -13.91 18.63 11.63
CA PRO A 43 -13.96 20.10 11.56
C PRO A 43 -14.93 20.74 12.57
N PHE A 44 -15.62 19.93 13.38
CA PHE A 44 -16.61 20.36 14.36
C PHE A 44 -16.18 20.01 15.80
N ALA A 45 -16.89 20.59 16.77
CA ALA A 45 -16.65 20.36 18.19
C ALA A 45 -16.81 18.88 18.57
N ALA A 46 -16.09 18.48 19.62
CA ALA A 46 -16.21 17.14 20.19
C ALA A 46 -17.63 16.87 20.69
N GLY A 47 -18.08 15.61 20.60
CA GLY A 47 -19.43 15.21 20.99
C GLY A 47 -20.54 15.53 19.97
N GLY A 48 -20.24 16.20 18.86
CA GLY A 48 -21.16 16.35 17.73
C GLY A 48 -21.28 15.07 16.88
N THR A 49 -22.28 15.00 16.01
CA THR A 49 -22.54 13.83 15.15
C THR A 49 -21.31 13.38 14.35
N THR A 50 -20.53 14.33 13.80
CA THR A 50 -19.30 14.02 13.04
C THR A 50 -18.20 13.40 13.91
N ASP A 51 -18.09 13.80 15.18
CA ASP A 51 -17.13 13.23 16.13
C ASP A 51 -17.52 11.81 16.55
N ILE A 52 -18.82 11.56 16.76
CA ILE A 52 -19.32 10.23 17.11
C ILE A 52 -19.09 9.25 15.96
N LEU A 53 -19.42 9.67 14.73
CA LEU A 53 -19.21 8.85 13.54
C LEU A 53 -17.72 8.59 13.28
N SER A 54 -16.86 9.61 13.44
CA SER A 54 -15.41 9.43 13.23
C SER A 54 -14.81 8.47 14.25
N ARG A 55 -15.25 8.49 15.51
CA ARG A 55 -14.83 7.52 16.54
C ARG A 55 -15.28 6.10 16.23
N ALA A 56 -16.53 5.93 15.77
CA ALA A 56 -17.05 4.62 15.38
C ALA A 56 -16.25 4.01 14.22
N VAL A 57 -15.96 4.81 13.18
CA VAL A 57 -15.11 4.40 12.06
C VAL A 57 -13.68 4.13 12.53
N GLY A 58 -13.14 5.01 13.37
CA GLY A 58 -11.79 4.89 13.93
C GLY A 58 -11.61 3.61 14.73
N ALA A 59 -12.59 3.22 15.56
CA ALA A 59 -12.54 1.98 16.33
C ALA A 59 -12.44 0.74 15.42
N LYS A 60 -13.21 0.72 14.32
CA LYS A 60 -13.17 -0.40 13.36
C LYS A 60 -11.86 -0.43 12.58
N LEU A 61 -11.37 0.72 12.14
CA LEU A 61 -10.07 0.83 11.48
C LEU A 61 -8.92 0.45 12.41
N ALA A 62 -8.99 0.82 13.68
CA ALA A 62 -7.98 0.46 14.67
C ALA A 62 -7.88 -1.06 14.87
N ALA A 63 -9.01 -1.75 14.89
CA ALA A 63 -9.05 -3.21 14.97
C ALA A 63 -8.40 -3.91 13.76
N VAL A 64 -8.54 -3.32 12.56
CA VAL A 64 -7.97 -3.87 11.32
C VAL A 64 -6.48 -3.53 11.19
N LEU A 65 -6.10 -2.30 11.50
CA LEU A 65 -4.76 -1.78 11.27
C LEU A 65 -3.80 -2.06 12.45
N GLY A 66 -4.34 -2.53 13.58
CA GLY A 66 -3.56 -2.78 14.81
C GLY A 66 -2.96 -1.51 15.41
N GLN A 67 -3.46 -0.33 15.02
CA GLN A 67 -2.98 0.97 15.45
C GLN A 67 -4.14 1.85 15.91
N PRO A 68 -3.96 2.71 16.93
CA PRO A 68 -5.02 3.59 17.38
C PRO A 68 -5.35 4.62 16.31
N VAL A 69 -6.66 4.78 16.05
CA VAL A 69 -7.21 5.82 15.19
C VAL A 69 -7.95 6.83 16.07
N ILE A 70 -7.48 8.08 16.05
CA ILE A 70 -7.88 9.13 16.99
C ILE A 70 -8.66 10.21 16.24
N ALA A 71 -9.80 10.62 16.78
CA ALA A 71 -10.50 11.82 16.31
C ALA A 71 -9.75 13.08 16.79
N ASP A 72 -9.26 13.89 15.85
CA ASP A 72 -8.60 15.18 16.08
C ASP A 72 -9.60 16.30 15.74
N ASN A 73 -10.29 16.81 16.77
CA ASN A 73 -11.28 17.87 16.61
C ASN A 73 -10.59 19.21 16.36
N ARG A 74 -10.86 19.81 15.19
CA ARG A 74 -10.36 21.12 14.75
C ARG A 74 -11.52 22.10 14.53
N PRO A 75 -12.28 22.46 15.59
CA PRO A 75 -13.37 23.41 15.46
C PRO A 75 -12.86 24.83 15.22
N GLY A 76 -13.72 25.67 14.64
CA GLY A 76 -13.49 27.10 14.48
C GLY A 76 -13.84 27.58 13.08
N ALA A 77 -14.16 28.87 12.96
CA ALA A 77 -14.60 29.51 11.71
C ALA A 77 -15.64 28.67 10.94
N SER A 78 -16.65 28.14 11.65
CA SER A 78 -17.69 27.28 11.07
C SER A 78 -17.17 26.04 10.30
N GLY A 79 -16.02 25.48 10.72
CA GLY A 79 -15.40 24.30 10.10
C GLY A 79 -14.32 24.62 9.06
N VAL A 80 -14.06 25.90 8.79
CA VAL A 80 -13.02 26.33 7.84
C VAL A 80 -11.63 25.87 8.28
N ILE A 81 -11.29 25.96 9.56
CA ILE A 81 -9.95 25.58 10.06
C ILE A 81 -9.63 24.10 9.76
N GLY A 82 -10.55 23.19 10.09
CA GLY A 82 -10.36 21.77 9.78
C GLY A 82 -10.31 21.50 8.27
N SER A 83 -11.12 22.23 7.50
CA SER A 83 -11.18 22.10 6.04
C SER A 83 -9.89 22.59 5.36
N GLU A 84 -9.30 23.68 5.83
CA GLU A 84 -8.01 24.19 5.34
C GLU A 84 -6.86 23.21 5.57
N ILE A 85 -6.84 22.55 6.74
CA ILE A 85 -5.84 21.50 7.02
C ILE A 85 -5.99 20.35 6.02
N VAL A 86 -7.22 19.88 5.79
CA VAL A 86 -7.49 18.80 4.81
C VAL A 86 -7.09 19.23 3.40
N ALA A 87 -7.42 20.46 3.00
CA ALA A 87 -7.05 21.00 1.69
C ALA A 87 -5.53 21.04 1.49
N ARG A 88 -4.79 21.52 2.50
CA ARG A 88 -3.32 21.55 2.47
C ARG A 88 -2.73 20.14 2.39
N LEU A 89 -3.23 19.19 3.17
CA LEU A 89 -2.79 17.79 3.11
C LEU A 89 -3.04 17.18 1.72
N GLY A 90 -4.21 17.42 1.13
CA GLY A 90 -4.55 16.97 -0.22
C GLY A 90 -3.57 17.52 -1.27
N GLN A 91 -3.21 18.79 -1.17
CA GLN A 91 -2.22 19.40 -2.07
C GLN A 91 -0.83 18.76 -1.94
N GLU A 92 -0.37 18.50 -0.72
CA GLU A 92 0.93 17.85 -0.50
C GLU A 92 0.94 16.39 -0.98
N ILE A 93 -0.13 15.63 -0.74
CA ILE A 93 -0.27 14.27 -1.28
C ILE A 93 -0.24 14.30 -2.81
N ALA A 94 -0.99 15.21 -3.44
CA ALA A 94 -1.00 15.36 -4.88
C ALA A 94 0.36 15.78 -5.45
N ARG A 95 1.16 16.56 -4.71
CA ARG A 95 2.54 16.90 -5.08
C ARG A 95 3.44 15.66 -5.02
N ILE A 96 3.38 14.90 -3.94
CA ILE A 96 4.20 13.69 -3.74
C ILE A 96 3.87 12.63 -4.81
N LEU A 97 2.61 12.45 -5.18
CA LEU A 97 2.23 11.52 -6.26
C LEU A 97 2.75 11.92 -7.64
N LYS A 98 3.16 13.17 -7.83
CA LYS A 98 3.81 13.66 -9.05
C LYS A 98 5.33 13.60 -8.99
N ASP A 99 5.90 13.17 -7.86
CA ASP A 99 7.33 13.06 -7.66
C ASP A 99 7.92 12.00 -8.62
N PRO A 100 8.93 12.36 -9.44
CA PRO A 100 9.56 11.43 -10.36
C PRO A 100 10.24 10.25 -9.64
N GLU A 101 10.82 10.46 -8.45
CA GLU A 101 11.45 9.37 -7.68
C GLU A 101 10.42 8.37 -7.19
N LEU A 102 9.24 8.85 -6.76
CA LEU A 102 8.14 7.96 -6.36
C LEU A 102 7.59 7.19 -7.58
N ARG A 103 7.49 7.83 -8.75
CA ARG A 103 7.09 7.18 -9.99
C ARG A 103 8.05 6.06 -10.37
N GLU A 104 9.35 6.33 -10.38
CA GLU A 104 10.38 5.33 -10.64
C GLU A 104 10.33 4.18 -9.63
N LEU A 105 10.15 4.49 -8.33
CA LEU A 105 10.01 3.47 -7.29
C LEU A 105 8.80 2.55 -7.54
N MET A 106 7.66 3.12 -7.96
CA MET A 106 6.47 2.32 -8.26
C MET A 106 6.66 1.46 -9.52
N LEU A 107 7.33 1.99 -10.55
CA LEU A 107 7.70 1.23 -11.75
C LEU A 107 8.59 0.03 -11.40
N VAL A 108 9.58 0.20 -10.52
CA VAL A 108 10.43 -0.90 -10.02
C VAL A 108 9.62 -1.96 -9.27
N GLN A 109 8.52 -1.56 -8.62
CA GLN A 109 7.59 -2.47 -7.94
C GLN A 109 6.56 -3.12 -8.89
N GLY A 110 6.69 -2.92 -10.21
CA GLY A 110 5.77 -3.43 -11.21
C GLY A 110 4.40 -2.76 -11.18
N ALA A 111 4.27 -1.63 -10.47
CA ALA A 111 3.07 -0.82 -10.38
C ALA A 111 3.26 0.45 -11.22
N GLU A 112 2.62 0.52 -12.38
CA GLU A 112 2.60 1.75 -13.15
C GLU A 112 1.63 2.74 -12.49
N LEU A 113 2.14 3.87 -11.98
CA LEU A 113 1.28 4.95 -11.49
C LEU A 113 0.54 5.56 -12.68
N VAL A 114 -0.64 5.04 -12.98
CA VAL A 114 -1.53 5.61 -13.98
C VAL A 114 -2.21 6.83 -13.37
N GLY A 115 -1.64 8.01 -13.66
CA GLY A 115 -2.15 9.31 -13.20
C GLY A 115 -3.20 9.89 -14.15
N ASN A 116 -4.04 9.05 -14.73
CA ASN A 116 -4.96 9.48 -15.77
C ASN A 116 -6.30 9.96 -15.21
N SER A 117 -6.86 10.99 -15.84
CA SER A 117 -8.23 11.46 -15.62
C SER A 117 -9.25 10.34 -15.95
N PRO A 118 -10.48 10.37 -15.40
CA PRO A 118 -11.53 9.40 -15.75
C PRO A 118 -11.76 9.27 -17.26
N GLU A 119 -11.62 10.36 -18.00
CA GLU A 119 -11.75 10.42 -19.46
C GLU A 119 -10.65 9.63 -20.16
N GLU A 120 -9.38 9.81 -19.74
CA GLU A 120 -8.23 9.08 -20.26
C GLU A 120 -8.28 7.60 -19.90
N PHE A 121 -8.82 7.23 -18.72
CA PHE A 121 -9.07 5.83 -18.37
C PHE A 121 -10.12 5.20 -19.28
N GLY A 122 -11.21 5.92 -19.57
CA GLY A 122 -12.24 5.47 -20.52
C GLY A 122 -11.72 5.33 -21.96
N GLN A 123 -10.70 6.09 -22.35
CA GLN A 123 -10.01 5.91 -23.65
C GLN A 123 -9.14 4.65 -23.66
N PHE A 124 -8.36 4.43 -22.58
CA PHE A 124 -7.52 3.25 -22.43
C PHE A 124 -8.33 1.95 -22.47
N VAL A 125 -9.42 1.86 -21.70
CA VAL A 125 -10.28 0.66 -21.66
C VAL A 125 -10.84 0.34 -23.05
N ARG A 126 -11.32 1.35 -23.79
CA ARG A 126 -11.82 1.14 -25.16
C ARG A 126 -10.73 0.62 -26.09
N ALA A 127 -9.53 1.22 -26.05
CA ALA A 127 -8.41 0.79 -26.87
C ALA A 127 -7.97 -0.66 -26.56
N GLU A 128 -7.94 -1.04 -25.29
CA GLU A 128 -7.61 -2.42 -24.89
C GLU A 128 -8.74 -3.40 -25.30
N MET A 129 -10.01 -3.04 -25.14
CA MET A 129 -11.13 -3.86 -25.61
C MET A 129 -11.06 -4.15 -27.12
N ASP A 130 -10.71 -3.14 -27.94
CA ASP A 130 -10.58 -3.32 -29.38
C ASP A 130 -9.41 -4.24 -29.74
N LYS A 131 -8.26 -4.04 -29.09
CA LYS A 131 -7.05 -4.86 -29.28
C LYS A 131 -7.27 -6.31 -28.86
N TRP A 132 -7.77 -6.54 -27.64
CA TRP A 132 -8.03 -7.88 -27.13
C TRP A 132 -9.20 -8.55 -27.84
N GLY A 133 -10.23 -7.79 -28.24
CA GLY A 133 -11.33 -8.30 -29.06
C GLY A 133 -10.88 -8.73 -30.45
N ALA A 134 -9.99 -7.96 -31.10
CA ALA A 134 -9.39 -8.36 -32.37
C ALA A 134 -8.53 -9.63 -32.21
N LEU A 135 -7.77 -9.74 -31.12
CA LEU A 135 -6.98 -10.92 -30.83
C LEU A 135 -7.89 -12.15 -30.60
N ALA A 136 -8.89 -12.04 -29.73
CA ALA A 136 -9.83 -13.13 -29.42
C ALA A 136 -10.54 -13.66 -30.66
N ARG A 137 -10.97 -12.77 -31.57
CA ARG A 137 -11.55 -13.17 -32.87
C ARG A 137 -10.53 -13.87 -33.77
N ARG A 138 -9.28 -13.39 -33.81
CA ARG A 138 -8.21 -13.98 -34.62
C ARG A 138 -7.83 -15.38 -34.14
N ILE A 139 -7.79 -15.60 -32.81
CA ILE A 139 -7.39 -16.88 -32.23
C ILE A 139 -8.58 -17.80 -31.92
N ASN A 140 -9.80 -17.39 -32.26
CA ASN A 140 -11.05 -18.13 -32.01
C ASN A 140 -11.23 -18.51 -30.53
N LEU A 141 -10.84 -17.60 -29.63
CA LEU A 141 -10.90 -17.80 -28.18
C LEU A 141 -12.36 -17.94 -27.75
N ARG A 142 -12.70 -19.04 -27.08
CA ARG A 142 -13.99 -19.23 -26.42
C ARG A 142 -13.78 -19.16 -24.92
N VAL A 143 -14.67 -18.44 -24.24
CA VAL A 143 -14.80 -18.46 -22.79
C VAL A 143 -15.96 -19.41 -22.50
N ASP A 144 -15.67 -20.46 -21.75
CA ASP A 144 -16.61 -21.46 -21.24
C ASP A 144 -17.53 -20.93 -20.13
#